data_AF-A0A2N1D910-F1
#
_entry.id   AF-A0A2N1D910-F1
#
_cell.length_a   1.000
_cell.length_b   1.000
_cell.length_c   1.000
_cell.angle_alpha   90.00
_cell.angle_beta   90.00
_cell.angle_gamma   90.00
#
_symmetry.space_group_name_H-M   'P 1'
#
loop_
_entity.id
_entity.type
_entity.pdbx_description
1 polymer ?
#
loop_
_entity_poly.entity_id
_entity_poly.type
_entity_poly.pdbx_seq_one_letter_code
_entity_poly.pdbx_strand_id
1 'polypeptide(L)'
;MNKEDVISILKLAQDQKLPDNINSDSGLNLDCVKGLVESGYIQAIDISSKSGVGFMEPKITLAGVEYLEANSTKVKWFHSFPNRIAVISLIVAVIGLWFAVK
;
A
#
# COMPACT_ATOMS: atom_id res chain seq x y z
N MET A 1 -8.39 1.85 -15.96
CA MET A 1 -7.32 1.53 -14.98
C MET A 1 -7.97 0.86 -13.78
N ASN A 2 -7.55 -0.36 -13.42
CA ASN A 2 -8.13 -1.06 -12.27
C ASN A 2 -7.61 -0.43 -10.96
N LYS A 3 -8.50 -0.17 -9.99
CA LYS A 3 -8.13 0.48 -8.72
C LYS A 3 -7.17 -0.38 -7.90
N GLU A 4 -7.31 -1.70 -7.95
CA GLU A 4 -6.46 -2.64 -7.21
C GLU A 4 -5.02 -2.61 -7.73
N ASP A 5 -4.84 -2.63 -9.06
CA ASP A 5 -3.52 -2.53 -9.71
C ASP A 5 -2.82 -1.23 -9.35
N VAL A 6 -3.55 -0.11 -9.35
CA VAL A 6 -3.04 1.22 -8.99
C VAL A 6 -2.49 1.22 -7.57
N ILE A 7 -3.28 0.73 -6.61
CA ILE A 7 -2.88 0.70 -5.20
C ILE A 7 -1.69 -0.26 -5.02
N SER A 8 -1.69 -1.40 -5.69
CA SER A 8 -0.60 -2.39 -5.64
C SER A 8 0.72 -1.79 -6.15
N ILE A 9 0.70 -1.17 -7.33
CA ILE A 9 1.89 -0.57 -7.94
C ILE A 9 2.42 0.60 -7.09
N LEU A 10 1.54 1.47 -6.59
CA LEU A 10 1.95 2.56 -5.70
C LEU A 10 2.54 2.05 -4.39
N LYS A 11 2.01 0.97 -3.81
CA LYS A 11 2.62 0.32 -2.63
C LYS A 11 4.00 -0.24 -2.94
N LEU A 12 4.17 -0.92 -4.07
CA LEU A 12 5.48 -1.42 -4.50
C LEU A 12 6.48 -0.27 -4.69
N ALA A 13 6.03 0.87 -5.23
CA ALA A 13 6.84 2.06 -5.39
C ALA A 13 7.25 2.68 -4.04
N GLN A 14 6.33 2.77 -3.09
CA GLN A 14 6.58 3.25 -1.72
C GLN A 14 7.57 2.36 -0.97
N ASP A 15 7.43 1.04 -1.13
CA ASP A 15 8.29 0.02 -0.51
C ASP A 15 9.66 -0.13 -1.19
N GLN A 16 9.94 0.63 -2.26
CA GLN A 16 11.15 0.49 -3.10
C GLN A 16 11.33 -0.93 -3.65
N LYS A 17 10.21 -1.59 -3.99
CA LYS A 17 10.17 -2.96 -4.55
C LYS A 17 9.79 -2.99 -6.03
N LEU A 18 9.59 -1.83 -6.66
CA LEU A 18 9.47 -1.79 -8.12
C LEU A 18 10.81 -2.15 -8.76
N PRO A 19 10.81 -2.92 -9.85
CA PRO A 19 12.03 -3.17 -10.60
C PRO A 19 12.54 -1.87 -11.24
N ASP A 20 13.86 -1.74 -11.36
CA ASP A 20 14.51 -0.58 -11.98
C ASP A 20 14.15 -0.42 -13.46
N ASN A 21 13.70 -1.50 -14.11
CA ASN A 21 13.19 -1.50 -15.47
C ASN A 21 11.82 -2.19 -15.50
N ILE A 22 10.80 -1.42 -15.87
CA ILE A 22 9.43 -1.87 -16.06
C ILE A 22 9.18 -2.01 -17.56
N ASN A 23 8.93 -3.24 -18.01
CA ASN A 23 8.61 -3.61 -19.38
C ASN A 23 7.67 -4.84 -19.36
N SER A 24 7.45 -5.45 -20.53
CA SER A 24 6.54 -6.60 -20.68
C SER A 24 6.93 -7.81 -19.81
N ASP A 25 8.20 -7.93 -19.43
CA ASP A 25 8.73 -9.06 -18.64
C ASP A 25 8.60 -8.84 -17.12
N SER A 26 8.28 -7.61 -16.69
CA SER A 26 8.20 -7.25 -15.27
C SER A 26 6.98 -7.83 -14.55
N GLY A 27 6.01 -8.38 -15.29
CA GLY A 27 4.74 -8.89 -14.73
C GLY A 27 3.82 -7.79 -14.18
N LEU A 28 4.13 -6.52 -14.42
CA LEU A 28 3.32 -5.37 -14.04
C LEU A 28 2.42 -4.93 -15.20
N ASN A 29 1.25 -4.40 -14.87
CA ASN A 29 0.35 -3.83 -15.85
C ASN A 29 0.92 -2.51 -16.41
N LEU A 30 1.49 -2.56 -17.62
CA LEU A 30 2.15 -1.40 -18.26
C LEU A 30 1.20 -0.23 -18.51
N ASP A 31 -0.06 -0.50 -18.86
CA ASP A 31 -1.05 0.57 -19.06
C ASP A 31 -1.35 1.29 -17.74
N CYS A 32 -1.34 0.56 -16.63
CA CYS A 32 -1.50 1.14 -15.29
C CYS A 32 -0.28 2.00 -14.92
N VAL A 33 0.93 1.49 -15.13
CA VAL A 33 2.17 2.24 -14.86
C VAL A 33 2.22 3.51 -15.70
N LYS A 34 1.91 3.40 -17.00
CA LYS A 34 1.83 4.55 -17.90
C LYS A 34 0.83 5.60 -17.39
N GLY A 35 -0.38 5.20 -17.00
CA GLY A 35 -1.37 6.12 -16.44
C GLY A 35 -0.91 6.79 -15.15
N LEU A 36 -0.16 6.08 -14.29
CA LEU A 36 0.43 6.64 -13.07
C LEU A 36 1.54 7.65 -13.36
N VAL A 37 2.34 7.41 -14.39
CA VAL A 37 3.38 8.33 -14.87
C VAL A 37 2.77 9.58 -15.48
N GLU A 38 1.79 9.42 -16.37
CA GLU A 38 1.06 10.53 -17.01
C GLU A 38 0.29 11.38 -16.00
N SER A 39 -0.22 10.77 -14.92
CA SER A 39 -0.91 11.48 -13.83
C SER A 39 0.05 12.11 -12.82
N GLY A 40 1.36 11.88 -12.95
CA GLY A 40 2.38 12.41 -12.03
C GLY A 40 2.42 11.75 -10.65
N TYR A 41 1.80 10.58 -10.48
CA TYR A 41 1.87 9.79 -9.23
C TYR A 41 3.15 8.96 -9.13
N ILE A 42 3.73 8.61 -10.27
CA ILE A 42 5.05 7.98 -10.39
C ILE A 42 5.91 8.84 -11.32
N GLN A 43 7.16 9.06 -10.92
CA GLN A 43 8.19 9.61 -11.78
C GLN A 43 9.01 8.45 -12.34
N ALA A 44 9.20 8.39 -13.65
CA ALA A 44 10.04 7.41 -14.30
C ALA A 44 10.64 8.00 -15.58
N ILE A 45 11.73 7.41 -16.05
CA ILE A 45 12.31 7.71 -17.35
C ILE A 45 11.55 6.89 -18.39
N ASP A 46 10.85 7.55 -19.30
CA ASP A 46 10.20 6.88 -20.43
C ASP A 46 11.26 6.42 -21.44
N ILE A 47 11.38 5.10 -21.58
CA ILE A 47 12.27 4.43 -22.55
C ILE A 47 11.47 3.71 -23.64
N SER A 48 10.20 4.08 -23.81
CA SER A 48 9.32 3.51 -24.81
C SER A 48 9.86 3.77 -26.22
N SER A 49 9.62 2.80 -27.11
CA SER A 49 10.08 2.84 -28.49
C SER A 49 9.00 2.29 -29.42
N LYS A 50 9.28 2.26 -30.73
CA LYS A 50 8.36 1.66 -31.71
C LYS A 50 8.08 0.18 -31.46
N SER A 51 8.96 -0.53 -30.76
CA SER A 51 8.85 -1.97 -30.48
C SER A 51 8.21 -2.29 -29.13
N GLY A 52 7.92 -1.30 -28.28
CA GLY A 52 7.31 -1.56 -26.97
C GLY A 52 7.32 -0.38 -26.02
N VAL A 53 6.61 -0.55 -24.90
CA VAL A 53 6.51 0.42 -23.80
C VAL A 53 7.48 0.00 -22.70
N GLY A 54 8.20 0.97 -22.13
CA GLY A 54 9.11 0.71 -21.02
C GLY A 54 9.38 1.94 -20.17
N PHE A 55 9.63 1.73 -18.89
CA PHE A 55 9.93 2.78 -17.91
C PHE A 55 11.13 2.38 -17.07
N MET A 56 12.05 3.31 -16.83
CA MET A 56 13.21 3.11 -15.96
C MET A 56 13.18 3.98 -14.70
N GLU A 57 13.82 3.47 -13.65
CA GLU A 57 13.98 4.11 -12.35
C GLU A 57 12.66 4.66 -11.76
N PRO A 58 11.60 3.85 -11.68
CA PRO A 58 10.30 4.30 -11.21
C PRO A 58 10.35 4.69 -9.73
N LYS A 59 9.93 5.91 -9.41
CA LYS A 59 9.88 6.47 -8.05
C LYS A 59 8.51 7.04 -7.77
N ILE A 60 7.96 6.76 -6.59
CA ILE A 60 6.70 7.37 -6.17
C ILE A 60 6.89 8.87 -5.92
N THR A 61 5.94 9.70 -6.37
CA THR A 61 5.94 11.13 -6.08
C THR A 61 5.18 11.44 -4.80
N LEU A 62 5.28 12.67 -4.29
CA LEU A 62 4.47 13.11 -3.15
C LEU A 62 2.97 12.93 -3.41
N ALA A 63 2.49 13.33 -4.60
CA ALA A 63 1.10 13.15 -4.99
C ALA A 63 0.69 11.66 -5.03
N GLY A 64 1.60 10.77 -5.43
CA GLY A 64 1.37 9.33 -5.41
C GLY A 64 1.21 8.78 -4.00
N VAL A 65 2.01 9.28 -3.04
CA VAL A 65 1.90 8.94 -1.62
C VAL A 65 0.55 9.40 -1.06
N GLU A 66 0.18 10.66 -1.29
CA GLU A 66 -1.10 11.22 -0.81
C GLU A 66 -2.29 10.45 -1.38
N TYR A 67 -2.25 10.11 -2.67
CA TYR A 67 -3.26 9.28 -3.30
C TYR A 67 -3.34 7.90 -2.63
N LEU A 68 -2.20 7.27 -2.37
CA LEU A 68 -2.13 5.97 -1.72
C LEU A 68 -2.65 6.00 -0.28
N GLU A 69 -2.41 7.08 0.47
CA GLU A 69 -2.93 7.24 1.83
C GLU A 69 -4.44 7.49 1.85
N ALA A 70 -4.96 8.28 0.90
CA ALA A 70 -6.39 8.55 0.77
C ALA A 70 -7.18 7.32 0.31
N ASN A 71 -6.56 6.42 -0.45
CA ASN A 71 -7.22 5.27 -1.07
C ASN A 71 -6.85 3.91 -0.47
N SER A 72 -5.76 3.81 0.31
CA SER A 72 -5.54 2.64 1.15
C SER A 72 -6.59 2.67 2.23
N THR A 73 -7.46 1.66 2.23
CA THR A 73 -8.23 1.30 3.42
C THR A 73 -7.22 1.09 4.54
N LYS A 74 -6.97 2.12 5.35
CA LYS A 74 -6.26 1.99 6.62
C LYS A 74 -6.96 0.85 7.32
N VAL A 75 -6.30 -0.30 7.43
CA VAL A 75 -6.76 -1.37 8.29
C VAL A 75 -6.76 -0.71 9.66
N LYS A 76 -7.96 -0.34 10.12
CA LYS A 76 -8.16 0.30 11.41
C LYS A 76 -7.50 -0.63 12.42
N TRP A 77 -6.34 -0.23 12.92
CA TRP A 77 -5.52 -0.99 13.87
C TRP A 77 -6.28 -1.38 15.15
N PHE A 78 -7.48 -0.84 15.36
CA PHE A 78 -8.41 -1.20 16.44
C PHE A 78 -9.35 -2.38 16.15
N HIS A 79 -9.34 -3.00 14.97
CA HIS A 79 -10.27 -4.11 14.67
C HIS A 79 -9.70 -5.51 14.96
N SER A 80 -8.43 -5.62 15.35
CA SER A 80 -7.84 -6.89 15.79
C SER A 80 -7.48 -6.80 17.27
N PHE A 81 -8.49 -6.76 18.14
CA PHE A 81 -8.29 -7.23 19.50
C PHE A 81 -8.44 -8.75 19.47
N PRO A 82 -7.35 -9.54 19.50
CA PRO A 82 -7.47 -11.00 19.56
C PRO A 82 -8.23 -11.38 20.82
N ASN A 83 -9.06 -12.43 20.74
CA ASN A 83 -9.90 -12.93 21.85
C ASN A 83 -9.16 -13.06 23.20
N ARG A 84 -7.84 -13.24 23.17
CA ARG A 84 -6.97 -13.29 24.35
C ARG A 84 -6.95 -11.99 25.16
N ILE A 85 -6.98 -10.81 24.53
CA ILE A 85 -6.98 -9.51 25.25
C ILE A 85 -8.32 -9.27 25.94
N ALA A 86 -9.44 -9.66 25.31
CA ALA A 86 -10.76 -9.59 25.93
C ALA A 86 -10.81 -10.46 27.21
N VAL A 87 -10.26 -11.67 27.17
CA VAL A 87 -10.16 -12.54 28.35
C VAL A 87 -9.30 -11.91 29.46
N ILE A 88 -8.16 -11.30 29.12
CA ILE A 88 -7.31 -10.61 30.11
C ILE A 88 -8.07 -9.44 30.75
N SER A 89 -8.80 -8.63 29.98
CA SER A 89 -9.61 -7.53 30.55
C SER A 89 -10.71 -8.02 31.48
N LEU A 90 -11.34 -9.17 31.20
CA LEU A 90 -12.35 -9.79 32.06
C LEU A 90 -11.72 -10.23 33.39
N ILE A 91 -10.55 -10.87 33.35
CA ILE A 91 -9.85 -11.35 34.55
C ILE A 91 -9.44 -10.17 35.44
N VAL A 92 -8.90 -9.09 34.86
CA VAL A 92 -8.53 -7.89 35.61
C VAL A 92 -9.75 -7.24 36.27
N ALA A 93 -10.90 -7.18 35.59
CA ALA A 93 -12.13 -6.64 36.16
C ALA A 93 -12.62 -7.46 37.37
N VAL A 94 -12.58 -8.80 37.27
CA VAL A 94 -12.99 -9.69 38.37
C VAL A 94 -12.06 -9.53 39.59
N ILE A 95 -10.74 -9.47 39.37
CA ILE A 95 -9.77 -9.26 40.45
C ILE A 95 -9.95 -7.88 41.09
N GLY A 96 -10.17 -6.84 40.28
CA GLY A 96 -10.42 -5.49 40.77
C GLY A 96 -11.68 -5.41 41.65
N LEU A 97 -12.77 -6.08 41.26
CA LEU A 97 -13.97 -6.19 42.09
C LEU A 97 -13.69 -6.88 43.43
N TRP A 98 -12.88 -7.94 43.42
CA TRP A 98 -12.59 -8.72 44.62
C TRP A 98 -11.74 -7.92 45.63
N PHE A 99 -10.82 -7.09 45.15
CA PHE A 99 -10.08 -6.15 45.99
C PHE A 99 -10.92 -4.96 46.45
N ALA A 100 -11.89 -4.49 45.65
CA ALA A 100 -12.74 -3.36 46.03
C ALA A 100 -13.84 -3.71 47.05
N VAL A 101 -14.21 -4.99 47.16
CA VAL A 101 -15.26 -5.48 48.08
C VAL A 101 -14.68 -5.94 49.44
N LYS A 102 -13.36 -5.99 49.60
CA LYS A 102 -12.67 -6.36 50.85
C LYS A 102 -12.23 -5.13 51.63
#